data_AF-A0A633PW85-F1
#
_entry.id   AF-A0A633PW85-F1
#
_cell.length_a   1.000
_cell.length_b   1.000
_cell.length_c   1.000
_cell.angle_alpha   90.00
_cell.angle_beta   90.00
_cell.angle_gamma   90.00
#
_symmetry.space_group_name_H-M   'P 1'
#
loop_
_entity.id
_entity.type
_entity.pdbx_description
1 polymer ?
#
loop_
_entity_poly.entity_id
_entity_poly.type
_entity_poly.pdbx_seq_one_letter_code
_entity_poly.pdbx_strand_id
1 'polypeptide(L)'
;MAYLYLLCYSPVFFSVSYADVVISSPTEGSLTFSQKKNGEHYEDNSWGKILFSNKNYSADLSRDDRFYIEDGSSKVSPSGKYLIVNSVSGGTVEFGDGTSKYTERAYCSVVDMSNGCIVSDWDGEACGYTWTEGKDVLASSEEVGADIFDFNSMRPSIIKMKDKLSSLDARGASNLLRCDAPSIENIDKYQQLARENKSNKKIALDAILSFLHSRKEESSVIERANLFSAPNNSSQTKNYLIPGDKIKVIQYSSDRKWVNVGYINPKNIPLITWIKSDTIAQ
;
A
#
# COMPACT_ATOMS: atom_id res chain seq x y z
N MET A 1 -14.49 -33.70 61.67
CA MET A 1 -14.58 -33.14 60.30
C MET A 1 -13.56 -32.02 60.20
N ALA A 2 -12.48 -32.22 59.44
CA ALA A 2 -11.49 -31.18 59.15
C ALA A 2 -11.47 -31.00 57.63
N TYR A 3 -11.75 -29.77 57.17
CA TYR A 3 -11.73 -29.41 55.75
C TYR A 3 -10.28 -29.14 55.33
N LEU A 4 -9.80 -29.89 54.35
CA LEU A 4 -8.50 -29.68 53.71
C LEU A 4 -8.73 -28.81 52.47
N TYR A 5 -8.30 -27.54 52.51
CA TYR A 5 -8.31 -26.66 51.34
C TYR A 5 -7.12 -27.00 50.45
N LEU A 6 -7.37 -27.57 49.27
CA LEU A 6 -6.38 -27.66 48.19
C LEU A 6 -6.29 -26.29 47.51
N LEU A 7 -5.15 -25.62 47.68
CA LEU A 7 -4.79 -24.44 46.89
C LEU A 7 -4.26 -24.90 45.51
N CYS A 8 -5.07 -24.74 44.47
CA CYS A 8 -4.61 -24.85 43.08
C CYS A 8 -3.68 -23.67 42.76
N TYR A 9 -2.37 -23.94 42.69
CA TYR A 9 -1.41 -23.05 42.05
C TYR A 9 -1.57 -23.16 40.53
N SER A 10 -2.22 -22.19 39.89
CA SER A 10 -2.14 -22.02 38.44
C SER A 10 -0.76 -21.47 38.09
N PRO A 11 0.04 -22.12 37.22
CA PRO A 11 1.28 -21.55 36.75
C PRO A 11 0.97 -20.33 35.89
N VAL A 12 1.41 -19.17 36.35
CA VAL A 12 1.47 -17.95 35.53
C VAL A 12 2.55 -18.20 34.48
N PHE A 13 2.12 -18.47 33.25
CA PHE A 13 3.02 -18.47 32.11
C PHE A 13 3.49 -17.03 31.88
N PHE A 14 4.69 -16.71 32.37
CA PHE A 14 5.40 -15.51 31.95
C PHE A 14 5.76 -15.67 30.47
N SER A 15 5.04 -14.97 29.60
CA SER A 15 5.46 -14.77 28.23
C SER A 15 6.73 -13.92 28.25
N VAL A 16 7.83 -14.48 27.76
CA VAL A 16 9.05 -13.72 27.52
C VAL A 16 8.74 -12.74 26.41
N SER A 17 8.56 -11.47 26.76
CA SER A 17 8.46 -10.39 25.78
C SER A 17 9.85 -10.18 25.19
N TYR A 18 10.11 -10.76 24.02
CA TYR A 18 11.31 -10.42 23.25
C TYR A 18 11.21 -8.95 22.80
N ALA A 19 12.33 -8.23 22.85
CA ALA A 19 12.38 -6.85 22.41
C ALA A 19 12.25 -6.80 20.88
N ASP A 20 11.37 -5.94 20.38
CA ASP A 20 11.20 -5.71 18.94
C ASP A 20 12.51 -5.27 18.29
N VAL A 21 12.73 -5.64 17.03
CA VAL A 21 13.89 -5.20 16.24
C VAL A 21 13.46 -4.05 15.34
N VAL A 22 14.22 -2.95 15.36
CA VAL A 22 13.92 -1.75 14.58
C VAL A 22 15.05 -1.45 13.60
N ILE A 23 14.72 -1.38 12.32
CA ILE A 23 15.62 -0.91 11.27
C ILE A 23 15.20 0.50 10.90
N SER A 24 16.11 1.46 11.09
CA SER A 24 15.88 2.87 10.74
C SER A 24 16.64 3.23 9.48
N SER A 25 15.98 3.95 8.58
CA SER A 25 16.59 4.54 7.40
C SER A 25 17.08 5.96 7.71
N PRO A 26 18.17 6.41 7.06
CA PRO A 26 18.55 7.83 7.00
C PRO A 26 17.43 8.75 6.48
N THR A 27 16.47 8.22 5.70
CA THR A 27 15.33 8.97 5.15
C THR A 27 14.14 9.07 6.12
N GLU A 28 14.39 8.94 7.43
CA GLU A 28 13.44 9.13 8.55
C GLU A 28 12.32 8.08 8.73
N GLY A 29 12.27 7.05 7.90
CA GLY A 29 11.36 5.92 8.12
C GLY A 29 12.02 4.77 8.86
N SER A 30 11.22 3.98 9.55
CA SER A 30 11.66 2.77 10.24
C SER A 30 10.72 1.60 9.97
N LEU A 31 11.29 0.39 10.02
CA LEU A 31 10.55 -0.86 10.00
C LEU A 31 10.81 -1.62 11.30
N THR A 32 9.74 -1.94 12.00
CA THR A 32 9.79 -2.68 13.27
C THR A 32 9.32 -4.11 13.07
N PHE A 33 10.20 -5.05 13.33
CA PHE A 33 9.89 -6.47 13.44
C PHE A 33 9.41 -6.75 14.86
N SER A 34 8.21 -7.30 14.98
CA SER A 34 7.54 -7.51 16.26
C SER A 34 6.82 -8.86 16.30
N GLN A 35 6.36 -9.24 17.49
CA GLN A 35 5.72 -10.54 17.75
C GLN A 35 6.62 -11.72 17.40
N LYS A 36 7.74 -11.85 18.12
CA LYS A 36 8.68 -12.96 17.93
C LYS A 36 7.97 -14.32 17.92
N LYS A 37 8.30 -15.16 16.95
CA LYS A 37 7.78 -16.51 16.76
C LYS A 37 8.83 -17.53 17.19
N ASN A 38 8.39 -18.59 17.85
CA ASN A 38 9.21 -19.73 18.24
C ASN A 38 8.41 -21.01 17.96
N GLY A 39 9.07 -22.10 17.59
CA GLY A 39 8.44 -23.41 17.35
C GLY A 39 9.15 -24.21 16.27
N GLU A 40 8.64 -25.42 15.99
CA GLU A 40 9.25 -26.37 15.05
C GLU A 40 9.42 -25.84 13.62
N HIS A 41 8.62 -24.84 13.22
CA HIS A 41 8.62 -24.24 11.88
C HIS A 41 9.09 -22.78 11.86
N TYR A 42 9.77 -22.33 12.92
CA TYR A 42 10.24 -20.96 13.04
C TYR A 42 11.72 -20.95 13.41
N GLU A 43 12.51 -20.19 12.66
CA GLU A 43 13.89 -19.87 13.01
C GLU A 43 13.93 -18.92 14.23
N ASP A 44 15.05 -18.89 14.96
CA ASP A 44 15.24 -18.11 16.19
C ASP A 44 15.02 -16.59 16.03
N ASN A 45 15.02 -16.10 14.79
CA ASN A 45 14.89 -14.72 14.36
C ASN A 45 13.61 -14.49 13.55
N SER A 46 12.58 -15.32 13.78
CA SER A 46 11.28 -15.21 13.13
C SER A 46 10.35 -14.24 13.86
N TRP A 47 9.64 -13.42 13.09
CA TRP A 47 8.75 -12.37 13.58
C TRP A 47 7.39 -12.46 12.91
N GLY A 48 6.32 -12.27 13.68
CA GLY A 48 4.95 -12.34 13.17
C GLY A 48 4.52 -11.07 12.43
N LYS A 49 5.20 -9.95 12.66
CA LYS A 49 4.78 -8.65 12.13
C LYS A 49 5.93 -7.76 11.69
N ILE A 50 5.66 -6.98 10.65
CA ILE A 50 6.45 -5.82 10.22
C ILE A 50 5.58 -4.57 10.23
N LEU A 51 6.01 -3.57 11.00
CA LEU A 51 5.31 -2.31 11.16
C LEU A 51 6.17 -1.19 10.59
N PHE A 52 5.66 -0.49 9.58
CA PHE A 52 6.29 0.72 9.08
C PHE A 52 5.89 1.93 9.93
N SER A 53 6.82 2.85 10.15
CA SER A 53 6.54 4.15 10.75
C SER A 53 7.46 5.24 10.21
N ASN A 54 6.95 6.46 10.18
CA ASN A 54 7.73 7.68 10.06
C ASN A 54 7.12 8.74 11.00
N LYS A 55 7.57 10.00 10.91
CA LYS A 55 7.08 11.09 11.77
C LYS A 55 5.57 11.36 11.63
N ASN A 56 4.97 11.02 10.49
CA ASN A 56 3.62 11.44 10.13
C ASN A 56 2.59 10.31 10.28
N TYR A 57 3.00 9.05 10.14
CA TYR A 57 2.09 7.91 10.25
C TYR A 57 2.81 6.57 10.48
N SER A 58 2.01 5.55 10.76
CA SER A 58 2.44 4.15 10.82
C SER A 58 1.48 3.24 10.05
N ALA A 59 1.97 2.07 9.63
CA ALA A 59 1.19 1.07 8.90
C ALA A 59 1.65 -0.35 9.23
N ASP A 60 0.71 -1.27 9.42
CA ASP A 60 0.99 -2.71 9.48
C ASP A 60 1.18 -3.22 8.04
N LEU A 61 2.40 -3.68 7.72
CA LEU A 61 2.76 -4.22 6.41
C LEU A 61 2.65 -5.76 6.37
N SER A 62 2.22 -6.37 7.46
CA SER A 62 2.26 -7.81 7.65
C SER A 62 1.23 -8.55 6.80
N ARG A 63 1.57 -9.79 6.43
CA ARG A 63 0.68 -10.74 5.76
C ARG A 63 0.34 -11.87 6.71
N ASP A 64 -0.94 -12.26 6.75
CA ASP A 64 -1.41 -13.29 7.69
C ASP A 64 -0.78 -14.65 7.44
N ASP A 65 -0.42 -14.93 6.20
CA ASP A 65 0.18 -16.19 5.77
C ASP A 65 1.69 -16.24 5.97
N ARG A 66 2.32 -15.16 6.51
CA ARG A 66 3.78 -15.05 6.58
C ARG A 66 4.32 -14.81 7.97
N PHE A 67 5.55 -15.28 8.18
CA PHE A 67 6.46 -14.76 9.18
C PHE A 67 7.67 -14.11 8.50
N TYR A 68 8.38 -13.26 9.23
CA TYR A 68 9.44 -12.40 8.74
C TYR A 68 10.76 -12.77 9.41
N ILE A 69 11.86 -12.70 8.67
CA ILE A 69 13.19 -13.09 9.12
C ILE A 69 14.03 -11.85 9.33
N GLU A 70 14.61 -11.69 10.53
CA GLU A 70 15.53 -10.60 10.84
C GLU A 70 16.64 -11.06 11.80
N ASP A 71 17.77 -11.51 11.24
CA ASP A 71 18.98 -11.96 11.95
C ASP A 71 20.06 -10.86 12.14
N GLY A 72 19.77 -9.61 11.74
CA GLY A 72 20.75 -8.53 11.69
C GLY A 72 21.46 -8.38 10.33
N SER A 73 21.13 -9.22 9.33
CA SER A 73 21.70 -9.12 7.98
C SER A 73 21.00 -8.09 7.10
N SER A 74 19.79 -7.65 7.49
CA SER A 74 19.01 -6.68 6.73
C SER A 74 19.74 -5.35 6.60
N LYS A 75 19.94 -4.92 5.34
CA LYS A 75 20.61 -3.67 5.02
C LYS A 75 19.66 -2.77 4.25
N VAL A 76 19.57 -1.52 4.71
CA VAL A 76 19.01 -0.44 3.89
C VAL A 76 19.88 -0.26 2.65
N SER A 77 19.26 0.16 1.55
CA SER A 77 19.96 0.46 0.30
C SER A 77 20.98 1.58 0.51
N PRO A 78 21.97 1.75 -0.39
CA PRO A 78 22.98 2.79 -0.24
C PRO A 78 22.43 4.21 -0.10
N SER A 79 21.30 4.53 -0.72
CA SER A 79 20.61 5.82 -0.52
C SER A 79 19.82 5.91 0.79
N GLY A 80 19.60 4.78 1.47
CA GLY A 80 18.68 4.62 2.59
C GLY A 80 17.22 4.44 2.17
N LYS A 81 16.87 4.64 0.91
CA LYS A 81 15.47 4.70 0.47
C LYS A 81 14.75 3.36 0.54
N TYR A 82 15.47 2.24 0.43
CA TYR A 82 14.85 0.93 0.34
C TYR A 82 15.37 -0.05 1.39
N LEU A 83 14.56 -1.03 1.75
CA LEU A 83 14.93 -2.15 2.61
C LEU A 83 14.44 -3.45 1.99
N ILE A 84 15.30 -4.47 1.94
CA ILE A 84 14.90 -5.83 1.58
C ILE A 84 14.36 -6.49 2.85
N VAL A 85 13.18 -7.10 2.76
CA VAL A 85 12.55 -7.81 3.87
C VAL A 85 12.30 -9.25 3.44
N ASN A 86 12.90 -10.18 4.18
CA ASN A 86 12.73 -11.61 3.96
C ASN A 86 11.53 -12.13 4.76
N SER A 87 10.73 -12.98 4.14
CA SER A 87 9.56 -13.58 4.76
C SER A 87 9.32 -14.99 4.24
N VAL A 88 8.64 -15.81 5.04
CA VAL A 88 8.30 -17.18 4.67
C VAL A 88 6.80 -17.35 4.83
N SER A 89 6.15 -17.83 3.77
CA SER A 89 4.76 -18.30 3.82
C SER A 89 4.78 -19.79 4.13
N GLY A 90 4.21 -20.17 5.27
CA GLY A 90 4.27 -21.55 5.77
C GLY A 90 2.88 -22.07 6.09
N GLY A 91 2.58 -23.30 5.67
CA GLY A 91 1.27 -23.90 5.90
C GLY A 91 1.22 -25.40 5.63
N THR A 92 0.27 -26.07 6.27
CA THR A 92 0.02 -27.51 6.06
C THR A 92 -0.87 -27.70 4.85
N VAL A 93 -0.41 -28.51 3.90
CA VAL A 93 -1.16 -28.93 2.71
C VAL A 93 -1.64 -30.36 2.94
N GLU A 94 -2.94 -30.59 2.77
CA GLU A 94 -3.52 -31.94 2.74
C GLU A 94 -3.47 -32.51 1.33
N PHE A 95 -2.98 -33.73 1.19
CA PHE A 95 -2.94 -34.47 -0.05
C PHE A 95 -4.16 -35.39 -0.18
N GLY A 96 -4.52 -35.72 -1.42
CA GLY A 96 -5.70 -36.56 -1.72
C GLY A 96 -5.62 -38.00 -1.19
N ASP A 97 -4.48 -38.42 -0.64
CA ASP A 97 -4.27 -39.70 0.05
C ASP A 97 -4.54 -39.62 1.57
N GLY A 98 -4.98 -38.46 2.07
CA GLY A 98 -5.25 -38.22 3.50
C GLY A 98 -4.00 -37.89 4.32
N THR A 99 -2.82 -37.80 3.70
CA THR A 99 -1.61 -37.31 4.36
C THR A 99 -1.57 -35.78 4.33
N SER A 100 -0.89 -35.17 5.30
CA SER A 100 -0.67 -33.73 5.32
C SER A 100 0.82 -33.43 5.50
N LYS A 101 1.30 -32.37 4.85
CA LYS A 101 2.70 -31.95 4.92
C LYS A 101 2.79 -30.45 5.08
N TYR A 102 3.65 -30.03 5.99
CA TYR A 102 4.03 -28.63 6.11
C TYR A 102 4.90 -28.22 4.93
N THR A 103 4.53 -27.14 4.27
CA THR A 103 5.25 -26.57 3.14
C THR A 103 5.56 -25.12 3.39
N GLU A 104 6.73 -24.69 2.94
CA GLU A 104 7.22 -23.32 3.10
C GLU A 104 7.58 -22.75 1.74
N ARG A 105 7.38 -21.44 1.60
CA ARG A 105 7.83 -20.67 0.43
C ARG A 105 8.43 -19.36 0.90
N ALA A 106 9.69 -19.15 0.56
CA ALA A 106 10.40 -17.91 0.85
C ALA A 106 9.97 -16.79 -0.11
N TYR A 107 9.87 -15.58 0.43
CA TYR A 107 9.55 -14.35 -0.28
C TYR A 107 10.48 -13.23 0.16
N CYS A 108 10.76 -12.33 -0.77
CA CYS A 108 11.53 -11.13 -0.52
C CYS A 108 10.74 -9.94 -1.02
N SER A 109 10.65 -8.92 -0.17
CA SER A 109 9.93 -7.69 -0.48
C SER A 109 10.91 -6.52 -0.44
N VAL A 110 10.82 -5.59 -1.40
CA VAL A 110 11.49 -4.29 -1.28
C VAL A 110 10.49 -3.29 -0.71
N VAL A 111 10.82 -2.71 0.44
CA VAL A 111 10.03 -1.65 1.08
C VAL A 111 10.69 -0.29 0.84
N ASP A 112 9.93 0.66 0.32
CA ASP A 112 10.30 2.08 0.26
C ASP A 112 10.19 2.68 1.66
N MET A 113 11.32 2.96 2.28
CA MET A 113 11.42 3.45 3.65
C MET A 113 10.93 4.89 3.82
N SER A 114 10.61 5.62 2.75
CA SER A 114 10.00 6.95 2.89
C SER A 114 8.51 6.86 3.27
N ASN A 115 7.83 5.81 2.80
CA ASN A 115 6.38 5.73 2.85
C ASN A 115 5.81 4.30 3.06
N GLY A 116 6.63 3.30 3.33
CA GLY A 116 6.19 1.92 3.56
C GLY A 116 5.51 1.28 2.36
N CYS A 117 5.73 1.78 1.13
CA CYS A 117 5.31 1.09 -0.09
C CYS A 117 6.12 -0.21 -0.21
N ILE A 118 5.44 -1.35 -0.29
CA ILE A 118 6.04 -2.58 -0.78
C ILE A 118 6.13 -2.43 -2.31
N VAL A 119 7.32 -2.10 -2.79
CA VAL A 119 7.63 -1.80 -4.20
C VAL A 119 7.55 -3.06 -5.04
N SER A 120 8.03 -4.16 -4.48
CA SER A 120 7.99 -5.48 -5.10
C SER A 120 7.88 -6.53 -4.01
N ASP A 121 7.27 -7.66 -4.34
CA ASP A 121 7.12 -8.82 -3.48
C ASP A 121 7.20 -10.07 -4.37
N TRP A 122 8.26 -10.87 -4.20
CA TRP A 122 8.56 -11.98 -5.08
C TRP A 122 9.06 -13.18 -4.29
N ASP A 123 9.05 -14.36 -4.91
CA ASP A 123 9.60 -15.58 -4.38
C ASP A 123 10.76 -16.09 -5.25
N GLY A 124 11.53 -17.05 -4.74
CA GLY A 124 12.55 -17.76 -5.51
C GLY A 124 13.90 -17.03 -5.62
N GLU A 125 14.59 -17.18 -6.76
CA GLU A 125 16.02 -16.86 -6.93
C GLU A 125 16.40 -15.40 -6.63
N ALA A 126 15.48 -14.46 -6.89
CA ALA A 126 15.74 -13.04 -6.62
C ALA A 126 15.86 -12.72 -5.12
N CYS A 127 15.49 -13.64 -4.22
CA CYS A 127 15.81 -13.52 -2.78
C CYS A 127 17.31 -13.58 -2.46
N GLY A 128 18.14 -14.10 -3.37
CA GLY A 128 19.59 -14.10 -3.21
C GLY A 128 20.26 -12.78 -3.61
N TYR A 129 19.50 -11.80 -4.11
CA TYR A 129 20.08 -10.57 -4.64
C TYR A 129 20.34 -9.58 -3.51
N THR A 130 21.42 -8.82 -3.64
CA THR A 130 21.82 -7.82 -2.64
C THR A 130 22.07 -6.46 -3.28
N TRP A 131 22.16 -5.43 -2.44
CA TRP A 131 22.49 -4.08 -2.90
C TRP A 131 23.92 -4.03 -3.43
N THR A 132 24.07 -3.60 -4.67
CA THR A 132 25.39 -3.30 -5.24
C THR A 132 26.04 -2.12 -4.52
N GLU A 133 27.36 -2.11 -4.43
CA GLU A 133 28.09 -1.04 -3.76
C GLU A 133 27.73 0.37 -4.30
N GLY A 134 27.25 1.24 -3.40
CA GLY A 134 26.96 2.64 -3.69
C GLY A 134 25.73 2.91 -4.57
N LYS A 135 24.96 1.89 -4.96
CA LYS A 135 23.77 2.05 -5.83
C LYS A 135 22.56 1.28 -5.30
N ASP A 136 21.37 1.85 -5.49
CA ASP A 136 20.10 1.17 -5.22
C ASP A 136 19.74 0.19 -6.35
N VAL A 137 20.64 -0.75 -6.62
CA VAL A 137 20.48 -1.81 -7.63
C VAL A 137 20.63 -3.14 -6.93
N LEU A 138 19.69 -4.06 -7.20
CA LEU A 138 19.76 -5.43 -6.71
C LEU A 138 20.42 -6.29 -7.77
N ALA A 139 21.51 -6.96 -7.41
CA ALA A 139 22.22 -7.89 -8.28
C ALA A 139 22.52 -9.21 -7.58
N SER A 140 22.72 -10.27 -8.36
CA SER A 140 23.09 -11.59 -7.84
C SER A 140 24.52 -11.67 -7.29
N SER A 141 25.41 -10.77 -7.75
CA SER A 141 26.77 -10.60 -7.25
C SER A 141 27.34 -9.22 -7.63
N GLU A 142 28.56 -8.91 -7.17
CA GLU A 142 29.32 -7.69 -7.53
C GLU A 142 30.09 -7.84 -8.86
N GLU A 143 29.95 -8.98 -9.56
CA GLU A 143 30.70 -9.24 -10.80
C GLU A 143 30.15 -8.45 -11.99
N VAL A 144 31.03 -8.10 -12.93
CA VAL A 144 30.62 -7.45 -14.18
C VAL A 144 29.75 -8.41 -14.99
N GLY A 145 28.50 -8.01 -15.26
CA GLY A 145 27.54 -8.82 -16.00
C GLY A 145 26.67 -9.73 -15.12
N ALA A 146 26.71 -9.57 -13.79
CA ALA A 146 25.76 -10.20 -12.89
C ALA A 146 24.31 -9.82 -13.25
N ASP A 147 23.39 -10.76 -13.01
CA ASP A 147 21.97 -10.53 -13.22
C ASP A 147 21.46 -9.42 -12.30
N ILE A 148 20.67 -8.51 -12.87
CA ILE A 148 20.10 -7.35 -12.18
C ILE A 148 18.59 -7.53 -12.06
N PHE A 149 18.07 -7.31 -10.85
CA PHE A 149 16.65 -7.30 -10.59
C PHE A 149 16.11 -5.88 -10.54
N ASP A 150 15.34 -5.49 -11.56
CA ASP A 150 14.64 -4.21 -11.60
C ASP A 150 13.35 -4.26 -10.77
N PHE A 151 13.52 -4.23 -9.45
CA PHE A 151 12.42 -4.20 -8.49
C PHE A 151 11.49 -2.97 -8.68
N ASN A 152 12.03 -1.84 -9.15
CA ASN A 152 11.26 -0.61 -9.33
C ASN A 152 10.26 -0.71 -10.49
N SER A 153 10.54 -1.52 -11.52
CA SER A 153 9.57 -1.77 -12.59
C SER A 153 8.25 -2.36 -12.09
N MET A 154 8.30 -3.10 -10.97
CA MET A 154 7.18 -3.77 -10.32
C MET A 154 6.37 -2.85 -9.39
N ARG A 155 6.84 -1.61 -9.17
CA ARG A 155 6.18 -0.65 -8.27
C ARG A 155 4.69 -0.55 -8.61
N PRO A 156 3.78 -0.82 -7.67
CA PRO A 156 2.35 -0.75 -7.91
C PRO A 156 1.95 0.63 -8.43
N SER A 157 1.16 0.64 -9.50
CA SER A 157 0.57 1.86 -10.04
C SER A 157 -0.84 1.60 -10.53
N ILE A 158 -1.77 2.47 -10.17
CA ILE A 158 -3.19 2.31 -10.44
C ILE A 158 -3.48 2.47 -11.94
N ILE A 159 -2.67 3.27 -12.65
CA ILE A 159 -2.78 3.46 -14.09
C ILE A 159 -2.42 2.15 -14.83
N LYS A 160 -1.49 1.35 -14.29
CA LYS A 160 -1.06 0.07 -14.87
C LYS A 160 -2.04 -1.08 -14.54
N MET A 161 -2.96 -0.91 -13.59
CA MET A 161 -3.93 -1.93 -13.17
C MET A 161 -5.14 -2.05 -14.10
N LYS A 162 -4.93 -2.50 -15.34
CA LYS A 162 -6.01 -2.80 -16.28
C LYS A 162 -6.83 -4.00 -15.80
N ASP A 163 -8.16 -3.84 -15.73
CA ASP A 163 -9.15 -4.88 -15.41
C ASP A 163 -8.95 -5.63 -14.08
N LYS A 164 -8.13 -5.09 -13.18
CA LYS A 164 -7.78 -5.69 -11.88
C LYS A 164 -8.33 -4.92 -10.68
N LEU A 165 -8.92 -3.74 -10.88
CA LEU A 165 -9.39 -2.91 -9.77
C LEU A 165 -10.51 -3.58 -8.96
N SER A 166 -11.40 -4.31 -9.63
CA SER A 166 -12.53 -5.00 -8.98
C SER A 166 -12.11 -6.14 -8.06
N SER A 167 -10.96 -6.78 -8.32
CA SER A 167 -10.43 -7.91 -7.54
C SER A 167 -9.32 -7.52 -6.57
N LEU A 168 -8.91 -6.25 -6.55
CA LEU A 168 -7.90 -5.75 -5.61
C LEU A 168 -8.39 -5.92 -4.17
N ASP A 169 -7.60 -6.56 -3.31
CA ASP A 169 -7.95 -6.71 -1.89
C ASP A 169 -7.59 -5.43 -1.09
N ALA A 170 -7.96 -5.40 0.19
CA ALA A 170 -7.74 -4.22 1.04
C ALA A 170 -6.25 -3.93 1.30
N ARG A 171 -5.42 -4.97 1.40
CA ARG A 171 -3.97 -4.84 1.59
C ARG A 171 -3.30 -4.26 0.36
N GLY A 172 -3.64 -4.80 -0.81
CA GLY A 172 -3.20 -4.33 -2.12
C GLY A 172 -3.62 -2.88 -2.36
N ALA A 173 -4.86 -2.50 -2.04
CA ALA A 173 -5.31 -1.11 -2.14
C ALA A 173 -4.55 -0.18 -1.19
N SER A 174 -4.30 -0.62 0.05
CA SER A 174 -3.52 0.17 1.02
C SER A 174 -2.07 0.33 0.58
N ASN A 175 -1.46 -0.72 0.02
CA ASN A 175 -0.12 -0.66 -0.53
C ASN A 175 -0.05 0.24 -1.77
N LEU A 176 -1.04 0.13 -2.65
CA LEU A 176 -1.16 0.97 -3.83
C LEU A 176 -1.19 2.46 -3.47
N LEU A 177 -1.94 2.84 -2.43
CA LEU A 177 -1.97 4.24 -1.96
C LEU A 177 -0.62 4.74 -1.44
N ARG A 178 0.22 3.87 -0.86
CA ARG A 178 1.59 4.22 -0.47
C ARG A 178 2.52 4.30 -1.68
N CYS A 179 2.32 3.45 -2.67
CA CYS A 179 3.18 3.34 -3.85
C CYS A 179 2.90 4.39 -4.93
N ASP A 180 1.64 4.72 -5.15
CA ASP A 180 1.12 5.58 -6.23
C ASP A 180 -0.01 6.47 -5.67
N ALA A 181 0.30 7.30 -4.69
CA ALA A 181 -0.66 8.18 -4.03
C ALA A 181 -1.47 9.03 -5.03
N PRO A 182 -2.70 9.45 -4.69
CA PRO A 182 -3.52 10.23 -5.61
C PRO A 182 -2.84 11.52 -6.09
N SER A 183 -2.83 11.73 -7.40
CA SER A 183 -2.22 12.84 -8.11
C SER A 183 -3.11 13.31 -9.26
N ILE A 184 -2.75 14.42 -9.92
CA ILE A 184 -3.52 14.93 -11.06
C ILE A 184 -3.61 13.92 -12.22
N GLU A 185 -2.59 13.06 -12.36
CA GLU A 185 -2.49 12.07 -13.43
C GLU A 185 -3.34 10.81 -13.17
N ASN A 186 -3.57 10.46 -11.91
CA ASN A 186 -4.16 9.16 -11.53
C ASN A 186 -5.50 9.26 -10.78
N ILE A 187 -5.96 10.46 -10.40
CA ILE A 187 -7.13 10.64 -9.53
C ILE A 187 -8.43 10.06 -10.12
N ASP A 188 -8.61 10.14 -11.43
CA ASP A 188 -9.76 9.54 -12.13
C ASP A 188 -9.78 8.00 -11.96
N LYS A 189 -8.61 7.36 -11.88
CA LYS A 189 -8.47 5.91 -11.64
C LYS A 189 -8.81 5.53 -10.21
N TYR A 190 -8.49 6.36 -9.22
CA TYR A 190 -8.95 6.16 -7.85
C TYR A 190 -10.47 6.24 -7.74
N GLN A 191 -11.10 7.14 -8.51
CA GLN A 191 -12.55 7.16 -8.57
C GLN A 191 -13.13 5.93 -9.27
N GLN A 192 -12.44 5.40 -10.30
CA GLN A 192 -12.80 4.13 -10.92
C GLN A 192 -12.74 2.99 -9.89
N LEU A 193 -11.68 2.91 -9.08
CA LEU A 193 -11.56 1.93 -7.98
C LEU A 193 -12.74 2.02 -7.01
N ALA A 194 -13.15 3.23 -6.62
CA ALA A 194 -14.29 3.44 -5.72
C ALA A 194 -15.64 2.95 -6.30
N ARG A 195 -15.75 2.92 -7.64
CA ARG A 195 -16.96 2.44 -8.34
C ARG A 195 -16.96 0.93 -8.51
N GLU A 196 -15.82 0.35 -8.86
CA GLU A 196 -15.69 -1.06 -9.25
C GLU A 196 -15.47 -2.00 -8.06
N ASN A 197 -14.86 -1.50 -6.98
CA ASN A 197 -14.49 -2.30 -5.83
C ASN A 197 -15.24 -1.85 -4.57
N LYS A 198 -16.30 -2.60 -4.22
CA LYS A 198 -17.14 -2.29 -3.05
C LYS A 198 -16.34 -2.34 -1.74
N SER A 199 -15.44 -3.31 -1.60
CA SER A 199 -14.63 -3.51 -0.40
C SER A 199 -13.66 -2.35 -0.17
N ASN A 200 -13.07 -1.82 -1.25
CA ASN A 200 -12.10 -0.73 -1.19
C ASN A 200 -12.70 0.66 -1.45
N LYS A 201 -14.02 0.76 -1.62
CA LYS A 201 -14.70 2.02 -1.93
C LYS A 201 -14.38 3.11 -0.93
N LYS A 202 -14.44 2.80 0.35
CA LYS A 202 -14.15 3.79 1.41
C LYS A 202 -12.71 4.28 1.35
N ILE A 203 -11.75 3.36 1.26
CA ILE A 203 -10.32 3.66 1.16
C ILE A 203 -10.04 4.59 -0.03
N ALA A 204 -10.63 4.30 -1.19
CA ALA A 204 -10.47 5.13 -2.39
C ALA A 204 -11.10 6.52 -2.22
N LEU A 205 -12.31 6.62 -1.67
CA LEU A 205 -12.97 7.91 -1.43
C LEU A 205 -12.21 8.77 -0.40
N ASP A 206 -11.73 8.18 0.69
CA ASP A 206 -10.95 8.90 1.70
C ASP A 206 -9.64 9.45 1.12
N ALA A 207 -9.00 8.67 0.23
CA ALA A 207 -7.80 9.10 -0.49
C ALA A 207 -8.09 10.26 -1.47
N ILE A 208 -9.19 10.18 -2.23
CA ILE A 208 -9.62 11.27 -3.11
C ILE A 208 -9.94 12.53 -2.30
N LEU A 209 -10.66 12.39 -1.19
CA LEU A 209 -11.01 13.52 -0.32
C LEU A 209 -9.75 14.20 0.22
N SER A 210 -8.77 13.43 0.68
CA SER A 210 -7.49 13.94 1.16
C SER A 210 -6.72 14.69 0.06
N PHE A 211 -6.73 14.16 -1.17
CA PHE A 211 -6.18 14.86 -2.34
C PHE A 211 -6.90 16.19 -2.60
N LEU A 212 -8.23 16.23 -2.59
CA LEU A 212 -8.98 17.45 -2.83
C LEU A 212 -8.79 18.51 -1.73
N HIS A 213 -8.62 18.09 -0.48
CA HIS A 213 -8.31 19.00 0.63
C HIS A 213 -6.92 19.63 0.50
N SER A 214 -5.94 18.95 -0.10
CA SER A 214 -4.61 19.52 -0.32
C SER A 214 -4.55 20.52 -1.49
N ARG A 215 -5.57 20.54 -2.36
CA ARG A 215 -5.67 21.47 -3.50
C ARG A 215 -6.04 22.88 -3.03
N LYS A 216 -5.26 23.87 -3.48
CA LYS A 216 -5.49 25.30 -3.21
C LYS A 216 -6.38 25.99 -4.24
N GLU A 217 -6.37 25.49 -5.48
CA GLU A 217 -7.14 26.08 -6.57
C GLU A 217 -8.63 25.76 -6.42
N GLU A 218 -9.39 26.74 -5.98
CA GLU A 218 -10.84 26.70 -5.86
C GLU A 218 -11.50 27.60 -6.90
N SER A 219 -12.66 27.16 -7.39
CA SER A 219 -13.54 27.97 -8.22
C SER A 219 -15.00 27.68 -7.84
N SER A 220 -15.94 28.33 -8.52
CA SER A 220 -17.37 28.13 -8.33
C SER A 220 -18.03 27.96 -9.69
N VAL A 221 -19.03 27.09 -9.73
CA VAL A 221 -19.87 26.89 -10.90
C VAL A 221 -20.74 28.14 -11.09
N ILE A 222 -20.73 28.74 -12.29
CA ILE A 222 -21.48 29.98 -12.59
C ILE A 222 -22.82 29.73 -13.29
N GLU A 223 -22.95 28.59 -13.96
CA GLU A 223 -24.18 28.13 -14.60
C GLU A 223 -24.30 26.60 -14.49
N ARG A 224 -25.44 26.01 -14.84
CA ARG A 224 -25.63 24.55 -14.75
C ARG A 224 -24.55 23.81 -15.56
N ALA A 225 -23.72 23.01 -14.89
CA ALA A 225 -22.61 22.29 -15.50
C ALA A 225 -22.93 20.79 -15.57
N ASN A 226 -23.14 20.25 -16.77
CA ASN A 226 -23.27 18.80 -16.96
C ASN A 226 -21.95 18.09 -16.64
N LEU A 227 -22.04 16.90 -16.06
CA LEU A 227 -20.88 16.11 -15.68
C LEU A 227 -20.51 15.09 -16.76
N PHE A 228 -19.21 14.91 -16.98
CA PHE A 228 -18.65 14.02 -17.99
C PHE A 228 -17.61 13.09 -17.39
N SER A 229 -17.52 11.86 -17.92
CA SER A 229 -16.49 10.88 -17.52
C SER A 229 -15.17 11.05 -18.25
N ALA A 230 -15.14 11.82 -19.35
CA ALA A 230 -13.97 12.17 -20.13
C ALA A 230 -14.13 13.60 -20.70
N PRO A 231 -13.07 14.25 -21.21
CA PRO A 231 -13.17 15.58 -21.81
C PRO A 231 -13.76 15.53 -23.23
N ASN A 232 -14.98 15.00 -23.39
CA ASN A 232 -15.70 14.95 -24.67
C ASN A 232 -17.22 14.84 -24.47
N ASN A 233 -17.99 15.28 -25.47
CA ASN A 233 -19.46 15.34 -25.40
C ASN A 233 -20.13 13.96 -25.30
N SER A 234 -19.54 12.89 -25.87
CA SER A 234 -20.14 11.55 -25.84
C SER A 234 -20.06 10.87 -24.47
N SER A 235 -19.25 11.42 -23.55
CA SER A 235 -19.07 10.91 -22.20
C SER A 235 -19.99 11.56 -21.15
N GLN A 236 -21.03 12.28 -21.59
CA GLN A 236 -21.97 12.96 -20.71
C GLN A 236 -22.69 11.96 -19.79
N THR A 237 -22.75 12.30 -18.50
CA THR A 237 -23.51 11.56 -17.49
C THR A 237 -24.89 12.18 -17.27
N LYS A 238 -25.72 11.55 -16.43
CA LYS A 238 -27.04 12.08 -16.05
C LYS A 238 -26.98 13.18 -14.98
N ASN A 239 -25.81 13.41 -14.39
CA ASN A 239 -25.64 14.31 -13.26
C ASN A 239 -25.11 15.68 -13.71
N TYR A 240 -25.29 16.69 -12.86
CA TYR A 240 -24.84 18.06 -13.09
C TYR A 240 -24.52 18.75 -11.75
N LEU A 241 -23.72 19.80 -11.82
CA LEU A 241 -23.53 20.78 -10.74
C LEU A 241 -24.40 22.02 -11.02
N ILE A 242 -24.72 22.75 -9.95
CA ILE A 242 -25.56 23.94 -10.01
C ILE A 242 -24.76 25.21 -9.72
N PRO A 243 -25.26 26.40 -10.13
CA PRO A 243 -24.60 27.67 -9.81
C PRO A 243 -24.34 27.82 -8.32
N GLY A 244 -23.13 28.24 -7.96
CA GLY A 244 -22.68 28.41 -6.58
C GLY A 244 -21.98 27.18 -5.98
N ASP A 245 -22.05 26.01 -6.61
CA ASP A 245 -21.29 24.84 -6.15
C ASP A 245 -19.78 25.15 -6.16
N LYS A 246 -19.14 24.90 -5.02
CA LYS A 246 -17.68 25.06 -4.85
C LYS A 246 -16.96 23.84 -5.37
N ILE A 247 -15.92 24.07 -6.15
CA ILE A 247 -15.12 23.03 -6.79
C ILE A 247 -13.63 23.29 -6.61
N LYS A 248 -12.85 22.22 -6.67
CA LYS A 248 -11.38 22.24 -6.77
C LYS A 248 -11.01 22.04 -8.23
N VAL A 249 -10.20 22.93 -8.80
CA VAL A 249 -9.66 22.74 -10.16
C VAL A 249 -8.50 21.75 -10.08
N ILE A 250 -8.52 20.72 -10.94
CA ILE A 250 -7.49 19.67 -10.97
C ILE A 250 -6.57 19.90 -12.17
N GLN A 251 -7.13 19.91 -13.37
CA GLN A 251 -6.41 20.14 -14.62
C GLN A 251 -7.35 20.57 -15.75
N TYR A 252 -6.81 21.25 -16.76
CA TYR A 252 -7.51 21.54 -18.01
C TYR A 252 -7.18 20.50 -19.08
N SER A 253 -8.11 20.28 -20.02
CA SER A 253 -7.80 19.56 -21.26
C SER A 253 -6.78 20.35 -22.09
N SER A 254 -6.10 19.66 -23.02
CA SER A 254 -5.11 20.28 -23.90
C SER A 254 -5.68 21.43 -24.74
N ASP A 255 -6.96 21.34 -25.15
CA ASP A 255 -7.69 22.38 -25.88
C ASP A 255 -8.34 23.44 -24.97
N ARG A 256 -8.17 23.30 -23.64
CA ARG A 256 -8.76 24.13 -22.59
C ARG A 256 -10.28 24.22 -22.59
N LYS A 257 -11.00 23.43 -23.40
CA LYS A 257 -12.46 23.43 -23.43
C LYS A 257 -13.07 22.74 -22.22
N TRP A 258 -12.32 21.85 -21.60
CA TRP A 258 -12.75 21.05 -20.47
C TRP A 258 -11.86 21.30 -19.26
N VAL A 259 -12.44 21.15 -18.08
CA VAL A 259 -11.74 21.20 -16.81
C VAL A 259 -12.13 19.98 -15.99
N ASN A 260 -11.14 19.24 -15.51
CA ASN A 260 -11.30 18.18 -14.52
C ASN A 260 -11.37 18.85 -13.16
N VAL A 261 -12.42 18.56 -12.41
CA VAL A 261 -12.74 19.21 -11.15
C VAL A 261 -13.04 18.17 -10.08
N GLY A 262 -12.72 18.53 -8.85
CA GLY A 262 -13.17 17.83 -7.66
C GLY A 262 -14.30 18.58 -6.99
N TYR A 263 -15.41 17.91 -6.75
CA TYR A 263 -16.53 18.40 -5.96
C TYR A 263 -16.63 17.59 -4.67
N ILE A 264 -16.83 18.26 -3.53
CA ILE A 264 -17.07 17.61 -2.23
C ILE A 264 -18.49 17.96 -1.82
N ASN A 265 -19.35 16.95 -1.73
CA ASN A 265 -20.74 17.19 -1.35
C ASN A 265 -20.88 17.47 0.17
N PRO A 266 -22.04 17.94 0.66
CA PRO A 266 -22.26 18.21 2.08
C PRO A 266 -22.08 17.00 3.03
N LYS A 267 -22.00 15.78 2.50
CA LYS A 267 -21.74 14.54 3.24
C LYS A 267 -20.25 14.12 3.18
N ASN A 268 -19.36 15.00 2.75
CA ASN A 268 -17.93 14.75 2.53
C ASN A 268 -17.62 13.61 1.55
N ILE A 269 -18.52 13.34 0.60
CA ILE A 269 -18.28 12.37 -0.46
C ILE A 269 -17.68 13.12 -1.65
N PRO A 270 -16.43 12.81 -2.04
CA PRO A 270 -15.81 13.47 -3.18
C PRO A 270 -16.32 12.88 -4.49
N LEU A 271 -16.27 13.71 -5.53
CA LEU A 271 -16.58 13.38 -6.91
C LEU A 271 -15.55 14.06 -7.82
N ILE A 272 -14.91 13.27 -8.67
CA ILE A 272 -14.04 13.76 -9.73
C ILE A 272 -14.81 13.74 -11.05
N THR A 273 -14.73 14.79 -11.85
CA THR A 273 -15.49 14.83 -13.11
C THR A 273 -14.95 15.88 -14.04
N TRP A 274 -15.17 15.69 -15.34
CA TRP A 274 -14.96 16.72 -16.34
C TRP A 274 -16.23 17.56 -16.50
N ILE A 275 -16.05 18.88 -16.57
CA ILE A 275 -17.09 19.85 -16.96
C ILE A 275 -16.52 20.77 -18.04
N LYS A 276 -17.39 21.54 -18.71
CA LYS A 276 -16.92 22.54 -19.66
C LYS A 276 -16.31 23.73 -18.94
N SER A 277 -15.19 24.24 -19.45
CA SER A 277 -14.41 25.33 -18.85
C SER A 277 -15.15 26.66 -18.76
N ASP A 278 -16.13 26.91 -19.63
CA ASP A 278 -16.97 28.10 -19.65
C ASP A 278 -18.03 28.11 -18.52
N THR A 279 -18.21 27.01 -17.81
CA THR A 279 -19.18 26.88 -16.70
C THR A 279 -18.63 27.23 -15.32
N ILE A 280 -17.37 27.66 -15.23
CA ILE A 280 -16.71 28.02 -13.96
C ILE A 280 -16.25 29.47 -13.95
N ALA A 281 -16.17 30.06 -12.75
CA ALA A 281 -15.55 31.35 -12.56
C ALA A 281 -14.04 31.27 -12.88
N GLN A 282 -13.54 32.27 -13.60
CA GLN A 282 -12.10 32.44 -13.86
C GLN A 282 -11.39 33.07 -12.66
#